data_AF-A0A9X0HQA2-F1
#
_entry.id   AF-A0A9X0HQA2-F1
#
_cell.length_a   1.000
_cell.length_b   1.000
_cell.length_c   1.000
_cell.angle_alpha   90.00
_cell.angle_beta   90.00
_cell.angle_gamma   90.00
#
_symmetry.space_group_name_H-M   'P 1'
#
loop_
_entity.id
_entity.type
_entity.pdbx_description
1 polymer ?
#
loop_
_entity_poly.entity_id
_entity_poly.type
_entity_poly.pdbx_seq_one_letter_code
_entity_poly.pdbx_strand_id
1 'polypeptide(L)'
;MVSRAPFVFVGIAGLCIAAAFLAPTVDAQSAIAIDEHGFVDSEARCEAPWQPVAFGRTQFALVAICTRDGSHQYRGVRMSDGLTLTAAAVEKDDGVFTVEHDGATYTFSAKELVVASGDRVLITEPMVAYVEPRVAADG
;
A
#
# COMPACT_ATOMS: atom_id res chain seq x y z
N MET A 1 -51.31 40.80 -53.66
CA MET A 1 -49.86 41.07 -53.79
C MET A 1 -49.15 39.94 -53.06
N VAL A 2 -48.82 38.83 -53.74
CA VAL A 2 -47.57 38.57 -54.52
C VAL A 2 -46.37 38.56 -53.55
N SER A 3 -45.54 37.52 -53.36
CA SER A 3 -45.32 36.25 -54.08
C SER A 3 -44.59 35.24 -53.19
N ARG A 4 -44.83 33.94 -53.44
CA ARG A 4 -43.94 32.79 -53.17
C ARG A 4 -42.61 33.00 -53.95
N ALA A 5 -41.46 32.42 -53.62
CA ALA A 5 -41.14 30.99 -53.74
C ALA A 5 -39.59 30.80 -53.49
N PRO A 6 -38.98 29.61 -53.70
CA PRO A 6 -38.01 28.94 -52.81
C PRO A 6 -36.63 28.67 -53.48
N PHE A 7 -35.95 27.57 -53.09
CA PHE A 7 -34.75 26.90 -53.68
C PHE A 7 -33.38 27.30 -53.11
N VAL A 8 -32.41 26.41 -52.83
CA VAL A 8 -32.35 24.94 -52.70
C VAL A 8 -30.94 24.56 -52.17
N PHE A 9 -30.89 23.40 -51.50
CA PHE A 9 -29.82 22.43 -51.14
C PHE A 9 -28.30 22.64 -51.39
N VAL A 10 -27.60 21.78 -50.63
CA VAL A 10 -26.28 21.11 -50.84
C VAL A 10 -25.16 21.74 -50.03
N GLY A 11 -24.43 21.09 -49.11
CA GLY A 11 -24.29 19.70 -48.71
C GLY A 11 -22.85 19.46 -48.21
N ILE A 12 -22.63 18.34 -47.50
CA ILE A 12 -21.35 17.62 -47.28
C ILE A 12 -20.57 17.91 -45.98
N ALA A 13 -20.77 16.98 -45.04
CA ALA A 13 -19.80 16.18 -44.28
C ALA A 13 -18.45 16.79 -43.85
N GLY A 14 -18.14 16.64 -42.56
CA GLY A 14 -16.80 16.87 -42.02
C GLY A 14 -16.70 16.57 -40.53
N LEU A 15 -16.68 15.29 -40.20
CA LEU A 15 -16.38 14.71 -38.89
C LEU A 15 -15.07 15.27 -38.30
N CYS A 16 -15.15 16.05 -37.22
CA CYS A 16 -14.00 16.32 -36.36
C CYS A 16 -14.19 15.54 -35.05
N ILE A 17 -13.70 14.29 -35.05
CA ILE A 17 -13.43 13.54 -33.82
C ILE A 17 -12.30 14.28 -33.10
N ALA A 18 -12.63 15.14 -32.14
CA ALA A 18 -11.66 15.52 -31.13
C ALA A 18 -11.61 14.38 -30.13
N ALA A 19 -10.68 13.45 -30.35
CA ALA A 19 -10.35 12.39 -29.42
C ALA A 19 -10.10 13.01 -28.04
N ALA A 20 -10.99 12.76 -27.09
CA ALA A 20 -10.71 12.99 -25.69
C ALA A 20 -9.52 12.08 -25.35
N PHE A 21 -8.34 12.69 -25.25
CA PHE A 21 -7.14 12.02 -24.78
C PHE A 21 -7.45 11.41 -23.41
N LEU A 22 -7.62 10.09 -23.39
CA LEU A 22 -7.43 9.29 -22.20
C LEU A 22 -5.94 9.40 -21.87
N ALA A 23 -5.58 10.41 -21.09
CA ALA A 23 -4.26 10.46 -20.48
C ALA A 23 -4.11 9.20 -19.63
N PRO A 24 -3.06 8.38 -19.82
CA PRO A 24 -2.76 7.37 -18.84
C PRO A 24 -2.41 8.11 -17.55
N THR A 25 -3.28 8.03 -16.54
CA THR A 25 -2.86 8.27 -15.17
C THR A 25 -1.94 7.12 -14.82
N VAL A 26 -0.67 7.24 -15.20
CA VAL A 26 0.39 6.46 -14.56
C VAL A 26 0.31 6.91 -13.11
N ASP A 27 -0.35 6.11 -12.29
CA ASP A 27 -0.17 6.19 -10.84
C ASP A 27 1.29 5.85 -10.62
N ALA A 28 2.13 6.87 -10.69
CA ALA A 28 3.52 6.81 -10.29
C ALA A 28 3.49 6.72 -8.77
N GLN A 29 3.01 5.59 -8.26
CA GLN A 29 3.24 5.17 -6.90
C GLN A 29 4.75 4.97 -6.83
N SER A 30 5.44 6.05 -6.44
CA SER A 30 6.89 6.13 -6.33
C SER A 30 7.35 4.84 -5.68
N ALA A 31 8.12 4.04 -6.41
CA ALA A 31 8.62 2.77 -5.90
C ALA A 31 9.43 3.09 -4.64
N ILE A 32 8.86 2.77 -3.48
CA ILE A 32 9.52 2.97 -2.20
C ILE A 32 10.65 1.95 -2.14
N ALA A 33 11.89 2.45 -2.04
CA ALA A 33 13.06 1.61 -1.98
C ALA A 33 13.06 0.81 -0.68
N ILE A 34 13.51 -0.44 -0.77
CA ILE A 34 13.68 -1.35 0.36
C ILE A 34 15.15 -1.79 0.36
N ASP A 35 15.81 -1.72 1.51
CA ASP A 35 17.13 -2.29 1.73
C ASP A 35 17.07 -3.42 2.76
N GLU A 36 18.22 -3.89 3.23
CA GLU A 36 18.31 -4.99 4.20
C GLU A 36 17.71 -4.64 5.57
N HIS A 37 17.44 -3.37 5.86
CA HIS A 37 16.86 -2.93 7.13
C HIS A 37 15.37 -2.57 6.99
N GLY A 38 14.86 -2.35 5.78
CA GLY A 38 13.44 -2.08 5.53
C GLY A 38 13.22 -0.97 4.52
N PHE A 39 12.13 -0.22 4.66
CA PHE A 39 11.79 0.85 3.72
C PHE A 39 12.73 2.05 3.93
N VAL A 40 13.44 2.49 2.88
CA VAL A 40 14.36 3.63 2.96
C VAL A 40 13.58 4.92 3.24
N ASP A 41 14.18 5.83 4.03
CA ASP A 41 13.58 7.11 4.44
C ASP A 41 12.22 6.98 5.18
N SER A 42 12.06 5.88 5.93
CA SER A 42 10.85 5.58 6.71
C SER A 42 11.20 5.00 8.07
N GLU A 43 10.30 5.13 9.04
CA GLU A 43 10.42 4.48 10.36
C GLU A 43 10.02 2.99 10.33
N ALA A 44 9.49 2.49 9.19
CA ALA A 44 9.22 1.07 8.96
C ALA A 44 10.54 0.33 8.63
N ARG A 45 11.47 0.31 9.59
CA ARG A 45 12.82 -0.25 9.47
C ARG A 45 13.28 -0.91 10.77
N CYS A 46 14.08 -1.96 10.63
CA CYS A 46 14.72 -2.70 11.70
C CYS A 46 16.19 -2.27 11.80
N GLU A 47 16.45 -1.33 12.70
CA GLU A 47 17.81 -0.87 13.00
C GLU A 47 18.41 -1.73 14.12
N ALA A 48 19.72 -1.97 14.05
CA ALA A 48 20.44 -2.74 15.07
C ALA A 48 20.13 -2.21 16.48
N PRO A 49 19.85 -3.08 17.47
CA PRO A 49 20.06 -4.52 17.47
C PRO A 49 18.88 -5.36 16.97
N TRP A 50 17.86 -4.75 16.36
CA TRP A 50 16.71 -5.47 15.81
C TRP A 50 17.03 -5.99 14.40
N GLN A 51 16.75 -7.26 14.17
CA GLN A 51 16.92 -7.90 12.86
C GLN A 51 15.59 -7.95 12.13
N PRO A 52 15.58 -7.82 10.80
CA PRO A 52 14.35 -7.86 10.02
C PRO A 52 13.82 -9.29 9.87
N VAL A 53 12.50 -9.43 9.93
CA VAL A 53 11.79 -10.71 9.73
C VAL A 53 10.92 -10.64 8.49
N ALA A 54 10.15 -9.57 8.36
CA ALA A 54 9.28 -9.36 7.22
C ALA A 54 9.04 -7.87 6.98
N PHE A 55 8.88 -7.49 5.72
CA PHE A 55 8.46 -6.16 5.30
C PHE A 55 7.21 -6.29 4.45
N GLY A 56 6.22 -5.43 4.68
CA GLY A 56 5.02 -5.37 3.86
C GLY A 56 4.67 -3.93 3.51
N ARG A 57 4.18 -3.75 2.28
CA ARG A 57 3.65 -2.48 1.79
C ARG A 57 2.23 -2.71 1.30
N THR A 58 1.31 -1.88 1.78
CA THR A 58 -0.04 -1.77 1.23
C THR A 58 -0.12 -0.52 0.35
N GLN A 59 -1.32 -0.13 -0.08
CA GLN A 59 -1.52 1.17 -0.72
C GLN A 59 -1.36 2.35 0.25
N PHE A 60 -1.50 2.12 1.56
CA PHE A 60 -1.61 3.18 2.57
C PHE A 60 -0.63 3.05 3.75
N ALA A 61 0.07 1.92 3.87
CA ALA A 61 0.94 1.62 5.00
C ALA A 61 2.22 0.91 4.58
N LEU A 62 3.27 1.17 5.36
CA LEU A 62 4.53 0.42 5.37
C LEU A 62 4.64 -0.28 6.72
N VAL A 63 5.08 -1.53 6.71
CA VAL A 63 5.24 -2.32 7.94
C VAL A 63 6.57 -3.06 7.88
N ALA A 64 7.34 -2.96 8.96
CA ALA A 64 8.44 -3.87 9.25
C ALA A 64 8.14 -4.67 10.52
N ILE A 65 8.34 -5.98 10.43
CA ILE A 65 8.41 -6.88 11.58
C ILE A 65 9.89 -7.11 11.88
N CYS A 66 10.29 -6.76 13.08
CA CYS A 66 11.65 -6.93 13.55
C CYS A 66 11.69 -7.95 14.69
N THR A 67 12.82 -8.65 14.85
CA THR A 67 13.07 -9.56 15.96
C THR A 67 14.31 -9.16 16.74
N ARG A 68 14.28 -9.43 18.04
CA ARG A 68 15.43 -9.33 18.93
C ARG A 68 15.23 -10.30 20.07
N ASP A 69 16.22 -11.16 20.32
CA ASP A 69 16.23 -12.08 21.44
C ASP A 69 14.92 -12.93 21.54
N GLY A 70 14.36 -13.31 20.38
CA GLY A 70 13.11 -14.07 20.26
C GLY A 70 11.81 -13.27 20.45
N SER A 71 11.90 -11.96 20.69
CA SER A 71 10.74 -11.06 20.75
C SER A 71 10.53 -10.36 19.41
N HIS A 72 9.27 -10.18 18.99
CA HIS A 72 8.94 -9.45 17.77
C HIS A 72 8.43 -8.04 18.06
N GLN A 73 8.72 -7.11 17.15
CA GLN A 73 8.24 -5.75 17.18
C GLN A 73 7.67 -5.39 15.81
N TYR A 74 6.46 -4.84 15.82
CA TYR A 74 5.84 -4.21 14.67
C TYR A 74 6.26 -2.75 14.60
N ARG A 75 6.63 -2.29 13.41
CA ARG A 75 6.94 -0.90 13.08
C ARG A 75 6.17 -0.50 11.83
N GLY A 76 5.02 0.12 12.05
CA GLY A 76 4.12 0.59 11.00
C GLY A 76 4.26 2.09 10.75
N VAL A 77 4.12 2.49 9.50
CA VAL A 77 4.04 3.89 9.08
C VAL A 77 2.85 4.05 8.15
N ARG A 78 1.96 4.99 8.47
CA ARG A 78 0.87 5.39 7.59
C ARG A 78 1.41 6.39 6.56
N MET A 79 1.23 6.09 5.28
CA MET A 79 1.84 6.86 4.19
C MET A 79 1.21 8.24 4.00
N SER A 80 -0.04 8.45 4.41
CA SER A 80 -0.75 9.71 4.19
C SER A 80 -0.20 10.88 5.02
N ASP A 81 0.31 10.60 6.21
CA ASP A 81 0.73 11.61 7.20
C ASP A 81 2.03 11.25 7.93
N GLY A 82 2.64 10.10 7.61
CA GLY A 82 3.87 9.63 8.24
C GLY A 82 3.68 9.17 9.69
N LEU A 83 2.44 9.01 10.18
CA LEU A 83 2.21 8.59 11.55
C LEU A 83 2.73 7.17 11.77
N THR A 84 3.44 6.97 12.87
CA THR A 84 4.11 5.72 13.17
C THR A 84 3.44 4.97 14.33
N LEU A 85 3.53 3.64 14.28
CA LEU A 85 3.15 2.74 15.36
C LEU A 85 4.31 1.76 15.59
N THR A 86 4.92 1.81 16.77
CA THR A 86 5.89 0.81 17.21
C THR A 86 5.32 0.07 18.41
N ALA A 87 5.12 -1.23 18.30
CA ALA A 87 4.51 -2.03 19.37
C ALA A 87 5.00 -3.49 19.33
N ALA A 88 4.85 -4.18 20.46
CA ALA A 88 5.17 -5.61 20.52
C ALA A 88 4.26 -6.40 19.58
N ALA A 89 4.86 -7.34 18.84
CA ALA A 89 4.15 -8.23 17.95
C ALA A 89 4.22 -9.67 18.49
N VAL A 90 3.15 -10.43 18.28
CA VAL A 90 3.08 -11.85 18.59
C VAL A 90 2.84 -12.61 17.29
N GLU A 91 3.78 -13.48 16.93
CA GLU A 91 3.60 -14.43 15.84
C GLU A 91 2.56 -15.48 16.26
N LYS A 92 1.52 -15.66 15.44
CA LYS A 92 0.42 -16.59 15.68
C LYS A 92 0.54 -17.86 14.83
N ASP A 93 1.06 -17.68 13.63
CA ASP A 93 1.34 -18.71 12.64
C ASP A 93 2.51 -18.20 11.79
N ASP A 94 3.09 -19.07 10.97
CA ASP A 94 4.24 -18.76 10.11
C ASP A 94 3.97 -17.51 9.25
N GLY A 95 4.66 -16.41 9.57
CA GLY A 95 4.50 -15.13 8.84
C GLY A 95 3.24 -14.33 9.18
N VAL A 96 2.48 -14.71 10.22
CA VAL A 96 1.28 -14.00 10.69
C VAL A 96 1.51 -13.39 12.07
N PHE A 97 1.53 -12.06 12.12
CA PHE A 97 1.83 -11.30 13.34
C PHE A 97 0.62 -10.51 13.80
N THR A 98 0.39 -10.52 15.12
CA THR A 98 -0.69 -9.75 15.76
C THR A 98 -0.12 -8.72 16.72
N VAL A 99 -0.73 -7.54 16.75
CA VAL A 99 -0.33 -6.41 17.59
C VAL A 99 -1.57 -5.82 18.22
N GLU A 100 -1.55 -5.64 19.54
CA GLU A 100 -2.60 -4.94 20.28
C GLU A 100 -2.14 -3.51 20.57
N HIS A 101 -2.91 -2.52 20.16
CA HIS A 101 -2.62 -1.11 20.44
C HIS A 101 -3.90 -0.29 20.49
N ASP A 102 -4.10 0.46 21.58
CA ASP A 102 -5.25 1.35 21.79
C ASP A 102 -6.62 0.72 21.51
N GLY A 103 -6.79 -0.55 21.88
CA GLY A 103 -8.04 -1.31 21.69
C GLY A 103 -8.27 -1.81 20.26
N ALA A 104 -7.27 -1.67 19.38
CA ALA A 104 -7.28 -2.27 18.05
C ALA A 104 -6.24 -3.40 17.94
N THR A 105 -6.62 -4.45 17.23
CA THR A 105 -5.75 -5.56 16.83
C THR A 105 -5.31 -5.33 15.38
N TYR A 106 -4.01 -5.31 15.14
CA TYR A 106 -3.43 -5.29 13.81
C TYR A 106 -2.93 -6.70 13.51
N THR A 107 -3.41 -7.29 12.41
CA THR A 107 -2.95 -8.58 11.90
C THR A 107 -2.20 -8.36 10.61
N PHE A 108 -0.90 -8.61 10.64
CA PHE A 108 0.00 -8.50 9.50
C PHE A 108 0.31 -9.88 8.93
N SER A 109 0.27 -10.01 7.61
CA SER A 109 0.60 -11.24 6.88
C SER A 109 1.10 -10.92 5.48
N ALA A 110 1.63 -11.93 4.77
CA ALA A 110 2.00 -11.82 3.36
C ALA A 110 0.84 -11.40 2.43
N LYS A 111 -0.41 -11.62 2.85
CA LYS A 111 -1.60 -11.33 2.04
C LYS A 111 -2.13 -9.91 2.28
N GLU A 112 -2.23 -9.50 3.54
CA GLU A 112 -2.96 -8.29 3.93
C GLU A 112 -2.57 -7.80 5.32
N LEU A 113 -2.85 -6.52 5.55
CA LEU A 113 -2.90 -5.88 6.86
C LEU A 113 -4.37 -5.70 7.23
N VAL A 114 -4.78 -6.30 8.35
CA VAL A 114 -6.13 -6.16 8.89
C VAL A 114 -6.05 -5.38 10.19
N VAL A 115 -6.93 -4.40 10.37
CA VAL A 115 -7.11 -3.71 11.65
C VAL A 115 -8.53 -3.94 12.13
N ALA A 116 -8.68 -4.47 13.34
CA ALA A 116 -9.98 -4.75 13.95
C ALA A 116 -10.07 -4.13 15.34
N SER A 117 -11.29 -3.88 15.81
CA SER A 117 -11.61 -3.46 17.17
C SER A 117 -12.68 -4.39 17.72
N GLY A 118 -12.29 -5.31 18.60
CA GLY A 118 -13.14 -6.45 18.97
C GLY A 118 -13.50 -7.28 17.74
N ASP A 119 -14.78 -7.59 17.56
CA ASP A 119 -15.26 -8.41 16.43
C ASP A 119 -15.45 -7.62 15.12
N ARG A 120 -15.18 -6.31 15.12
CA ARG A 120 -15.38 -5.46 13.95
C ARG A 120 -14.07 -5.19 13.23
N VAL A 121 -14.00 -5.61 11.97
CA VAL A 121 -12.95 -5.19 11.04
C VAL A 121 -13.16 -3.72 10.67
N LEU A 122 -12.14 -2.90 10.89
CA LEU A 122 -12.11 -1.48 10.55
C LEU A 122 -11.47 -1.28 9.18
N ILE A 123 -10.38 -2.02 8.92
CA ILE A 123 -9.53 -1.87 7.73
C ILE A 123 -9.09 -3.26 7.28
N THR A 124 -9.12 -3.47 5.96
CA THR A 124 -8.44 -4.57 5.28
C THR A 124 -7.68 -4.00 4.10
N GLU A 125 -6.36 -4.09 4.15
CA GLU A 125 -5.46 -3.56 3.12
C GLU A 125 -4.66 -4.70 2.51
N PRO A 126 -4.86 -5.02 1.22
CA PRO A 126 -4.05 -6.01 0.52
C PRO A 126 -2.58 -5.61 0.48
N MET A 127 -1.70 -6.60 0.61
CA MET A 127 -0.27 -6.41 0.38
C MET A 127 -0.01 -6.17 -1.11
N VAL A 128 0.63 -5.05 -1.41
CA VAL A 128 1.13 -4.68 -2.74
C VAL A 128 2.56 -5.20 -2.92
N ALA A 129 3.34 -5.29 -1.84
CA ALA A 129 4.63 -5.96 -1.82
C ALA A 129 4.87 -6.59 -0.46
N TYR A 130 5.55 -7.73 -0.45
CA TYR A 130 5.95 -8.43 0.75
C TYR A 130 7.34 -9.03 0.56
N VAL A 131 8.19 -8.90 1.56
CA VAL A 131 9.58 -9.37 1.54
C VAL A 131 9.86 -10.08 2.86
N GLU A 132 10.34 -11.32 2.77
CA GLU A 132 10.97 -12.04 3.88
C GLU A 132 12.48 -12.04 3.64
N PRO A 133 13.25 -11.22 4.37
CA PRO A 133 14.69 -11.23 4.26
C PRO A 133 15.21 -12.63 4.60
N ARG A 134 15.84 -13.27 3.62
CA ARG A 134 16.54 -14.53 3.88
C ARG A 134 17.70 -14.22 4.80
N VAL A 135 17.73 -14.87 5.97
CA VAL A 135 18.98 -14.96 6.74
C VAL A 135 19.97 -15.68 5.82
N ALA A 136 21.08 -15.02 5.47
CA ALA A 136 22.16 -15.71 4.80
C ALA A 136 22.54 -16.88 5.71
N ALA A 137 22.41 -18.11 5.22
CA ALA A 137 22.90 -19.26 5.96
C ALA A 137 24.42 -19.09 6.06
N ASP A 138 24.92 -18.76 7.25
CA ASP A 138 26.34 -18.80 7.54
C ASP A 138 26.80 -20.25 7.31
N GLY A 139 27.51 -20.47 6.20
CA GLY A 139 28.09 -21.75 5.81
C GLY A 139 29.41 -22.05 6.51
#